data_AF-A0A0D5NMH3-F1
#
_entry.id   AF-A0A0D5NMH3-F1
#
_cell.length_a   1.000
_cell.length_b   1.000
_cell.length_c   1.000
_cell.angle_alpha   90.00
_cell.angle_beta   90.00
_cell.angle_gamma   90.00
#
_symmetry.space_group_name_H-M   'P 1'
#
loop_
_entity.id
_entity.type
_entity.pdbx_description
1 polymer ?
#
loop_
_entity_poly.entity_id
_entity_poly.type
_entity_poly.pdbx_seq_one_letter_code
_entity_poly.pdbx_strand_id
1 'polypeptide(L)'
;MESLDAHEWVKRYTSLKKRKTELENEMNQLRSQIIEYCEQRHLTEFETGHFRVKLIYQERKEYDDQKLYEALPDPDVWRYISKADPGKISSLLKLNVLSEDQLSNTFKLKRISLLQVDKQ
;
A
#
# COMPACT_ATOMS: atom_id res chain seq x y z
N MET A 1 17.47 20.04 -37.27
CA MET A 1 16.41 19.06 -37.59
C MET A 1 16.29 18.11 -36.40
N GLU A 2 15.79 18.60 -35.26
CA GLU A 2 15.80 17.86 -33.97
C GLU A 2 14.47 18.01 -33.19
N SER A 3 13.44 18.67 -33.76
CA SER A 3 12.21 19.00 -33.01
C SER A 3 11.00 18.11 -33.31
N LEU A 4 11.10 17.17 -34.26
CA LEU A 4 9.97 16.29 -34.62
C LEU A 4 9.86 15.06 -33.70
N ASP A 5 10.98 14.55 -33.19
CA ASP A 5 10.99 13.35 -32.35
C ASP A 5 10.54 13.60 -30.90
N ALA A 6 11.00 14.70 -30.29
CA ALA A 6 10.67 15.00 -28.90
C ALA A 6 9.16 15.20 -28.68
N HIS A 7 8.47 15.84 -29.63
CA HIS A 7 7.02 16.05 -29.53
C HIS A 7 6.24 14.73 -29.58
N GLU A 8 6.58 13.84 -30.52
CA GLU A 8 5.92 12.53 -30.64
C GLU A 8 6.24 11.62 -29.45
N TRP A 9 7.47 11.67 -28.90
CA TRP A 9 7.82 10.96 -27.67
C TRP A 9 7.00 11.43 -26.47
N VAL A 10 6.93 12.75 -26.24
CA VAL A 10 6.16 13.34 -25.13
C VAL A 10 4.67 13.05 -25.26
N LYS A 11 4.12 13.12 -26.47
CA LYS A 11 2.73 12.74 -26.76
C LYS A 11 2.46 11.27 -26.46
N ARG A 12 3.34 10.36 -26.93
CA ARG A 12 3.22 8.93 -26.65
C ARG A 12 3.34 8.64 -25.15
N TYR A 13 4.29 9.26 -24.46
CA TYR A 13 4.47 9.13 -23.02
C TYR A 13 3.21 9.57 -22.25
N THR A 14 2.65 10.73 -22.60
CA THR A 14 1.44 11.26 -21.94
C THR A 14 0.23 10.35 -22.17
N SER A 15 0.09 9.82 -23.39
CA SER A 15 -0.96 8.84 -23.70
C SER A 15 -0.82 7.55 -22.89
N LEU A 16 0.40 7.00 -22.79
CA LEU A 16 0.66 5.81 -21.99
C LEU A 16 0.41 6.07 -20.50
N LYS A 17 0.80 7.25 -19.99
CA LYS A 17 0.53 7.63 -18.61
C LYS A 17 -0.97 7.70 -18.32
N LYS A 18 -1.76 8.28 -19.23
CA LYS A 18 -3.22 8.31 -19.11
C LYS A 18 -3.81 6.89 -19.10
N ARG A 19 -3.41 6.05 -20.06
CA ARG A 19 -3.87 4.66 -20.15
C ARG A 19 -3.49 3.84 -18.93
N LYS A 20 -2.29 4.05 -18.37
CA LYS A 20 -1.85 3.42 -17.12
C LYS A 20 -2.83 3.77 -15.99
N THR A 21 -3.17 5.05 -15.82
CA THR A 21 -4.12 5.48 -14.78
C THR A 21 -5.51 4.90 -15.00
N GLU A 22 -6.00 4.83 -16.25
CA GLU A 22 -7.28 4.19 -16.58
C GLU A 22 -7.29 2.70 -16.20
N LEU A 23 -6.23 1.97 -16.56
CA LEU A 23 -6.07 0.55 -16.21
C LEU A 23 -5.96 0.34 -14.69
N GLU A 24 -5.20 1.19 -14.00
CA GLU A 24 -5.10 1.14 -12.52
C GLU A 24 -6.47 1.35 -11.87
N ASN A 25 -7.27 2.30 -12.38
CA ASN A 25 -8.63 2.53 -11.88
C ASN A 25 -9.56 1.33 -12.14
N GLU A 26 -9.53 0.76 -13.33
CA GLU A 26 -10.32 -0.42 -13.69
C GLU A 26 -9.93 -1.64 -12.82
N MET A 27 -8.62 -1.88 -12.65
CA MET A 27 -8.12 -2.94 -11.78
C MET A 27 -8.55 -2.74 -10.32
N ASN A 28 -8.54 -1.49 -9.82
CA ASN A 28 -8.99 -1.18 -8.47
C ASN A 28 -10.50 -1.39 -8.30
N GLN A 29 -11.31 -1.04 -9.30
CA GLN A 29 -12.75 -1.29 -9.31
C GLN A 29 -13.05 -2.79 -9.28
N LEU A 30 -12.41 -3.58 -10.16
CA LEU A 30 -12.55 -5.03 -10.19
C LEU A 30 -12.12 -5.67 -8.86
N ARG A 31 -11.01 -5.22 -8.28
CA ARG A 31 -10.55 -5.68 -6.98
C ARG A 31 -11.62 -5.45 -5.91
N SER A 32 -12.19 -4.25 -5.83
CA SER A 32 -13.25 -3.93 -4.86
C SER A 32 -14.48 -4.83 -5.05
N GLN A 33 -14.91 -5.04 -6.29
CA GLN A 33 -16.03 -5.94 -6.60
C GLN A 33 -15.77 -7.38 -6.18
N ILE A 34 -14.55 -7.90 -6.41
CA ILE A 34 -14.19 -9.27 -6.01
C ILE A 34 -14.17 -9.41 -4.48
N ILE A 35 -13.64 -8.41 -3.76
CA ILE A 35 -13.64 -8.39 -2.29
C ILE A 35 -15.07 -8.36 -1.77
N GLU A 36 -15.92 -7.48 -2.30
CA GLU A 36 -17.33 -7.38 -1.91
C GLU A 36 -18.07 -8.71 -2.16
N TYR A 37 -17.85 -9.35 -3.31
CA TYR A 37 -18.40 -10.68 -3.61
C TYR A 37 -17.98 -11.73 -2.57
N CYS A 38 -16.70 -11.71 -2.14
CA CYS A 38 -16.21 -12.60 -1.10
C CYS A 38 -16.87 -12.29 0.26
N GLU A 39 -16.97 -11.02 0.63
CA GLU A 39 -17.55 -10.58 1.91
C GLU A 39 -19.04 -10.93 2.02
N GLN A 40 -19.84 -10.66 0.97
CA GLN A 40 -21.27 -10.99 0.91
C GLN A 40 -21.54 -12.49 1.03
N ARG A 41 -20.60 -13.33 0.60
CA ARG A 41 -20.72 -14.80 0.62
C ARG A 41 -19.92 -15.45 1.73
N HIS A 42 -19.26 -14.67 2.59
CA HIS A 42 -18.35 -15.14 3.63
C HIS A 42 -17.28 -16.11 3.10
N LEU A 43 -16.76 -15.86 1.89
CA LEU A 43 -15.72 -16.65 1.25
C LEU A 43 -14.33 -16.08 1.54
N THR A 44 -13.38 -16.96 1.85
CA THR A 44 -11.95 -16.62 1.95
C THR A 44 -11.16 -17.13 0.75
N GLU A 45 -11.72 -18.05 -0.03
CA GLU A 45 -11.14 -18.60 -1.25
C GLU A 45 -12.26 -19.09 -2.19
N PHE A 46 -12.07 -18.95 -3.49
CA PHE A 46 -12.90 -19.58 -4.51
C PHE A 46 -12.12 -19.82 -5.80
N GLU A 47 -12.61 -20.74 -6.62
CA GLU A 47 -12.07 -21.02 -7.96
C GLU A 47 -13.10 -20.60 -9.03
N THR A 48 -12.60 -20.04 -10.13
CA THR A 48 -13.43 -19.68 -11.29
C THR A 48 -12.62 -19.85 -12.58
N GLY A 49 -13.08 -20.73 -13.47
CA GLY A 49 -12.34 -21.09 -14.68
C GLY A 49 -10.94 -21.62 -14.35
N HIS A 50 -9.91 -20.94 -14.87
CA HIS A 50 -8.49 -21.24 -14.62
C HIS A 50 -7.86 -20.36 -13.53
N PHE A 51 -8.66 -19.72 -12.69
CA PHE A 51 -8.18 -18.81 -11.66
C PHE A 51 -8.56 -19.31 -10.27
N ARG A 52 -7.59 -19.31 -9.37
CA ARG A 52 -7.80 -19.47 -7.93
C ARG A 52 -7.68 -18.11 -7.26
N VAL A 53 -8.70 -17.73 -6.51
CA VAL A 53 -8.80 -16.43 -5.86
C VAL A 53 -8.79 -16.61 -4.35
N LYS A 54 -7.91 -15.91 -3.65
CA LYS A 54 -7.81 -15.92 -2.18
C LYS A 54 -7.95 -14.51 -1.63
N LEU A 55 -8.75 -14.38 -0.58
CA LEU A 55 -8.89 -13.16 0.22
C LEU A 55 -8.17 -13.36 1.55
N ILE A 56 -6.97 -12.79 1.67
CA ILE A 56 -6.16 -12.86 2.87
C ILE A 56 -6.38 -11.59 3.70
N TYR A 57 -6.75 -11.76 4.96
CA TYR A 57 -6.79 -10.64 5.88
C TYR A 57 -5.42 -10.45 6.52
N GLN A 58 -4.90 -9.23 6.41
CA GLN A 58 -3.66 -8.83 7.05
C GLN A 58 -3.96 -7.71 8.04
N GLU A 59 -3.15 -7.62 9.08
CA GLU A 59 -3.17 -6.48 9.98
C GLU A 59 -2.06 -5.51 9.58
N ARG A 60 -2.42 -4.26 9.36
CA ARG A 60 -1.47 -3.19 9.10
C ARG A 60 -1.47 -2.22 10.26
N LYS A 61 -0.28 -1.89 10.77
CA LYS A 61 -0.08 -0.81 11.73
C LYS A 61 -0.33 0.53 11.03
N GLU A 62 -1.38 1.24 11.41
CA GLU A 62 -1.62 2.64 11.07
C GLU A 62 -1.09 3.48 12.24
N TYR A 63 0.06 4.13 12.02
CA TYR A 63 0.73 4.94 13.02
C TYR A 63 0.08 6.33 13.11
N ASP A 64 -0.03 6.82 14.33
CA ASP A 64 -0.46 8.17 14.66
C ASP A 64 0.79 9.07 14.75
N ASP A 65 0.89 10.07 13.89
CA ASP A 65 2.05 10.95 13.80
C ASP A 65 2.36 11.63 15.13
N GLN A 66 1.33 12.09 15.85
CA GLN A 66 1.49 12.79 17.11
C GLN A 66 2.00 11.83 18.19
N LYS A 67 1.37 10.67 18.33
CA LYS A 67 1.81 9.69 19.34
C LYS A 67 3.19 9.14 19.03
N LEU A 68 3.52 8.96 17.76
CA LEU A 68 4.84 8.52 17.34
C LEU A 68 5.90 9.56 17.66
N TYR A 69 5.62 10.85 17.40
CA TYR A 69 6.49 11.96 17.78
C TYR A 69 6.74 11.99 19.29
N GLU A 70 5.69 11.86 20.10
CA GLU A 70 5.78 11.82 21.57
C GLU A 70 6.58 10.61 22.09
N ALA A 71 6.60 9.50 21.35
CA ALA A 71 7.32 8.29 21.70
C ALA A 71 8.81 8.30 21.27
N LEU A 72 9.24 9.30 20.50
CA LEU A 72 10.64 9.41 20.08
C LEU A 72 11.53 9.78 21.26
N PRO A 73 12.73 9.17 21.39
CA PRO A 73 13.68 9.54 22.43
C PRO A 73 14.34 10.91 22.20
N ASP A 74 14.40 11.36 20.94
CA ASP A 74 14.98 12.64 20.53
C ASP A 74 14.10 13.30 19.43
N PRO A 75 13.63 14.54 19.64
CA PRO A 75 12.87 15.30 18.65
C PRO A 75 13.56 15.46 17.28
N ASP A 76 14.89 15.47 17.22
CA ASP A 76 15.61 15.58 15.95
C ASP A 76 15.46 14.32 15.08
N VAL A 77 15.16 13.15 15.67
CA VAL A 77 14.86 11.92 14.92
C VAL A 77 13.63 12.12 14.03
N TRP A 78 12.62 12.88 14.49
CA TRP A 78 11.41 13.18 13.74
C TRP A 78 11.72 13.86 12.40
N ARG A 79 12.77 14.69 12.35
CA ARG A 79 13.15 15.45 11.16
C ARG A 79 13.54 14.54 9.99
N TYR A 80 14.06 13.34 10.27
CA TYR A 80 14.42 12.33 9.26
C TYR A 80 13.21 11.53 8.76
N ILE A 81 12.18 11.34 9.60
CA ILE A 81 10.99 10.58 9.26
C ILE A 81 9.95 11.48 8.57
N SER A 82 9.79 12.70 9.06
CA SER A 82 8.89 13.79 8.63
C SER A 82 7.39 13.46 8.66
N LYS A 83 7.01 12.18 8.66
CA LYS A 83 5.67 11.61 8.82
C LYS A 83 5.80 10.13 9.19
N ALA A 84 4.80 9.53 9.82
CA ALA A 84 4.85 8.11 10.11
C ALA A 84 4.82 7.27 8.82
N ASP A 85 5.97 6.68 8.49
CA ASP A 85 6.13 5.74 7.40
C ASP A 85 6.57 4.38 7.95
N PRO A 86 5.83 3.29 7.69
CA PRO A 86 6.17 1.96 8.22
C PRO A 86 7.58 1.48 7.85
N GLY A 87 8.09 1.85 6.66
CA GLY A 87 9.43 1.47 6.23
C GLY A 87 10.51 2.20 7.03
N LYS A 88 10.33 3.50 7.27
CA LYS A 88 11.23 4.29 8.12
C LYS A 88 11.20 3.84 9.58
N ILE A 89 10.01 3.55 10.13
CA ILE A 89 9.85 3.05 11.50
C ILE A 89 10.54 1.69 11.66
N SER A 90 10.37 0.78 10.69
CA SER A 90 11.08 -0.51 10.67
C SER A 90 12.60 -0.33 10.65
N SER A 91 13.09 0.69 9.96
CA SER A 91 14.53 1.00 9.91
C SER A 91 15.04 1.49 11.27
N LEU A 92 14.28 2.33 11.97
CA LEU A 92 14.63 2.82 13.31
C LEU A 92 14.59 1.73 14.38
N LEU A 93 13.65 0.79 14.29
CA LEU A 93 13.63 -0.42 15.13
C LEU A 93 14.89 -1.26 14.90
N LYS A 94 15.28 -1.50 13.64
CA LYS A 94 16.50 -2.26 13.31
C LYS A 94 17.78 -1.58 13.78
N LEU A 95 17.78 -0.25 13.83
CA LEU A 95 18.88 0.56 14.33
C LEU A 95 18.84 0.72 15.86
N ASN A 96 17.89 0.09 16.56
CA ASN A 96 17.66 0.21 18.01
C ASN A 96 17.46 1.65 18.49
N VAL A 97 17.01 2.54 17.61
CA VAL A 97 16.63 3.93 17.97
C VAL A 97 15.25 3.95 18.64
N LEU A 98 14.39 2.99 18.29
CA LEU A 98 13.09 2.75 18.89
C LEU A 98 12.99 1.32 19.36
N SER A 99 12.14 1.08 20.35
CA SER A 99 11.74 -0.25 20.81
C SER A 99 10.28 -0.55 20.46
N GLU A 100 9.93 -1.84 20.38
CA GLU A 100 8.53 -2.25 20.16
C GLU A 100 7.61 -1.74 21.29
N ASP A 101 8.09 -1.70 22.54
CA ASP A 101 7.33 -1.20 23.68
C ASP A 101 6.93 0.27 23.53
N GLN A 102 7.86 1.11 23.05
CA GLN A 102 7.58 2.53 22.78
C GLN A 102 6.53 2.71 21.66
N LEU A 103 6.49 1.80 20.69
CA LEU A 103 5.54 1.89 19.57
C LEU A 103 4.16 1.31 19.89
N SER A 104 4.04 0.46 20.93
CA SER A 104 2.82 -0.29 21.24
C SER A 104 1.54 0.56 21.29
N ASN A 105 1.64 1.82 21.71
CA ASN A 105 0.51 2.76 21.83
C ASN A 105 0.46 3.83 20.71
N THR A 106 1.38 3.78 19.75
CA THR A 106 1.50 4.79 18.68
C THR A 106 0.81 4.38 17.39
N PHE A 107 0.22 3.19 17.33
CA PHE A 107 -0.50 2.73 16.15
C PHE A 107 -1.81 2.04 16.52
N LYS A 108 -2.69 1.96 15.53
CA LYS A 108 -3.85 1.07 15.56
C LYS A 108 -3.65 -0.03 14.52
N LEU A 109 -4.12 -1.23 14.85
CA LEU A 109 -4.20 -2.31 13.88
C LEU A 109 -5.42 -2.10 13.00
N LYS A 110 -5.19 -1.99 11.69
CA LYS A 110 -6.23 -1.93 10.69
C LYS A 110 -6.21 -3.23 9.91
N ARG A 111 -7.36 -3.91 9.87
CA ARG A 111 -7.54 -5.07 9.01
C ARG A 111 -7.59 -4.59 7.56
N ILE A 112 -6.71 -5.12 6.74
CA ILE A 112 -6.69 -4.90 5.30
C ILE A 112 -6.92 -6.23 4.59
N SER A 113 -7.61 -6.17 3.46
CA SER A 113 -7.91 -7.33 2.63
C SER A 113 -6.93 -7.37 1.45
N LEU A 114 -6.15 -8.43 1.37
CA LEU A 114 -5.23 -8.73 0.28
C LEU A 114 -5.88 -9.77 -0.66
N LEU A 115 -6.29 -9.31 -1.84
CA LEU A 115 -6.72 -10.20 -2.92
C LEU A 115 -5.49 -10.79 -3.62
N GLN A 116 -5.40 -12.11 -3.68
CA GLN A 116 -4.46 -12.88 -4.49
C GLN A 116 -5.22 -13.62 -5.59
N VAL A 117 -4.70 -13.59 -6.81
CA VAL A 117 -5.27 -14.30 -7.96
C VAL A 117 -4.14 -15.06 -8.63
N ASP A 118 -4.22 -16.39 -8.58
CA ASP A 118 -3.28 -17.30 -9.22
C ASP A 118 -3.94 -17.92 -10.45
N LYS A 119 -3.19 -17.99 -11.56
CA LYS A 119 -3.60 -18.74 -12.74
C LYS A 119 -3.15 -20.20 -12.56
N GLN A 120 -4.09 -21.12 -12.72
CA GLN A 120 -3.83 -22.57 -12.75
C GLN A 120 -3.22 -23.01 -14.09
#